data_AF-A0A239BF05-F1
#
_entry.id   AF-A0A239BF05-F1
#
_cell.length_a   1.000
_cell.length_b   1.000
_cell.length_c   1.000
_cell.angle_alpha   90.00
_cell.angle_beta   90.00
_cell.angle_gamma   90.00
#
_symmetry.space_group_name_H-M   'P 1'
#
loop_
_entity.id
_entity.type
_entity.pdbx_description
1 polymer ?
#
loop_
_entity_poly.entity_id
_entity_poly.type
_entity_poly.pdbx_seq_one_letter_code
_entity_poly.pdbx_strand_id
1 'polypeptide(L)'
;MSTPAALTLPALVDGAELVGEFKNSGYREAPQLVRLPNRQLVRLPPLLFLVARALHEHRHLAGEGDVVASLATVADSVSREAGARLSAEQIVYLVDRKLAPLGVTTFSDGTVPQFARSDPFLALKFKIAVFPESVTWFIGGLFAWLFRPWVMAPVLAAFLAGEVWVLTSKSIADALSMAILKPVSILLVIALGIASCAFHEIGHASACRYGGVRPGVMGCGIYLVWPAFYTDITESYRLGRAGRLRADLAGVYFNAIFIIGLTLLYAQTGFAPLIVAIMYVNLEIVQQLLPTLRFDGYYIMSDLIGIPDLFRYIGPILRRTLLRRPADARLDDLKRWPQIFVTVWVLTVIPMLAFQIALIVTQVPGLVAKDWAMVRRLASAAADGAGPLTLLTSGLQIVLLVLPLIGVGFILYSMVRGLVRWAVRYVNAPVAKAASST
;
A
#
# COMPACT_ATOMS: atom_id res chain seq x y z
N MET A 1 -7.70 -14.48 -45.02
CA MET A 1 -6.43 -15.17 -44.68
C MET A 1 -5.48 -14.08 -44.21
N SER A 2 -5.34 -13.94 -42.89
CA SER A 2 -4.42 -12.97 -42.28
C SER A 2 -2.99 -13.44 -42.55
N THR A 3 -2.17 -12.59 -43.17
CA THR A 3 -0.73 -12.80 -43.33
C THR A 3 -0.14 -13.19 -41.97
N PRO A 4 0.69 -14.26 -41.86
CA PRO A 4 1.36 -14.56 -40.59
C PRO A 4 2.20 -13.34 -40.22
N ALA A 5 1.96 -12.79 -39.03
CA ALA A 5 2.74 -11.67 -38.51
C ALA A 5 4.23 -12.07 -38.54
N ALA A 6 5.09 -11.17 -39.01
CA ALA A 6 6.52 -11.44 -39.05
C ALA A 6 7.00 -11.69 -37.62
N LEU A 7 7.48 -12.90 -37.35
CA LEU A 7 8.13 -13.24 -36.09
C LEU A 7 9.31 -12.30 -35.90
N THR A 8 9.29 -11.55 -34.80
CA THR A 8 10.38 -10.69 -34.35
C THR A 8 10.97 -11.28 -33.08
N LEU A 9 12.27 -11.09 -32.85
CA LEU A 9 12.88 -11.51 -31.60
C LEU A 9 12.29 -10.67 -30.46
N PRO A 10 11.60 -11.27 -29.47
CA PRO A 10 11.02 -10.52 -28.38
C PRO A 10 12.11 -9.82 -27.56
N ALA A 11 11.94 -8.53 -27.28
CA ALA A 11 12.86 -7.77 -26.46
C ALA A 11 12.19 -7.41 -25.12
N LEU A 12 13.01 -7.06 -24.11
CA LEU A 12 12.48 -6.41 -22.92
C LEU A 12 11.88 -5.06 -23.32
N VAL A 13 10.76 -4.70 -22.69
CA VAL A 13 10.16 -3.38 -22.91
C VAL A 13 11.15 -2.30 -22.44
N ASP A 14 11.29 -1.22 -23.22
CA ASP A 14 12.21 -0.13 -22.92
C ASP A 14 11.97 0.46 -21.52
N GLY A 15 13.02 0.43 -20.69
CA GLY A 15 12.97 0.85 -19.29
C GLY A 15 12.67 -0.25 -18.28
N ALA A 16 12.45 -1.50 -18.72
CA ALA A 16 12.39 -2.66 -17.84
C ALA A 16 13.78 -3.03 -17.31
N GLU A 17 13.90 -3.28 -16.00
CA GLU A 17 15.15 -3.59 -15.33
C GLU A 17 15.05 -4.92 -14.58
N LEU A 18 15.99 -5.82 -14.81
CA LEU A 18 16.10 -7.09 -14.07
C LEU A 18 16.71 -6.80 -12.69
N VAL A 19 15.92 -6.99 -11.64
CA VAL A 19 16.34 -6.67 -10.26
C VAL A 19 17.01 -7.86 -9.59
N GLY A 20 16.47 -9.06 -9.79
CA GLY A 20 16.96 -10.30 -9.19
C GLY A 20 16.07 -10.81 -8.05
N GLU A 21 16.66 -11.58 -7.14
CA GLU A 21 15.89 -12.39 -6.18
C GLU A 21 15.20 -11.54 -5.10
N PHE A 22 13.95 -11.86 -4.81
CA PHE A 22 13.27 -11.32 -3.64
C PHE A 22 13.77 -11.97 -2.34
N LYS A 23 14.76 -11.32 -1.72
CA LYS A 23 15.45 -11.83 -0.53
C LYS A 23 14.51 -12.05 0.66
N ASN A 24 14.73 -13.16 1.38
CA ASN A 24 14.00 -13.58 2.58
C ASN A 24 12.49 -13.82 2.37
N SER A 25 12.11 -14.33 1.19
CA SER A 25 10.70 -14.56 0.83
C SER A 25 10.04 -15.71 1.60
N GLY A 26 8.72 -15.58 1.78
CA GLY A 26 7.84 -16.59 2.36
C GLY A 26 7.43 -17.70 1.39
N TYR A 27 7.87 -17.62 0.14
CA TYR A 27 7.64 -18.63 -0.89
C TYR A 27 8.62 -19.80 -0.72
N ARG A 28 8.23 -20.99 -1.20
CA ARG A 28 9.11 -22.17 -1.23
C ARG A 28 10.29 -21.93 -2.17
N GLU A 29 9.99 -21.44 -3.36
CA GLU A 29 10.96 -20.94 -4.34
C GLU A 29 10.92 -19.41 -4.33
N ALA A 30 12.07 -18.77 -4.16
CA ALA A 30 12.11 -17.32 -4.11
C ALA A 30 11.81 -16.71 -5.49
N PRO A 31 10.78 -15.86 -5.62
CA PRO A 31 10.48 -15.23 -6.88
C PRO A 31 11.57 -14.22 -7.24
N GLN A 32 11.81 -14.07 -8.54
CA GLN A 32 12.68 -13.04 -9.09
C GLN A 32 11.84 -11.80 -9.43
N LEU A 33 12.46 -10.62 -9.32
CA LEU A 33 11.81 -9.34 -9.52
C LEU A 33 12.30 -8.69 -10.82
N VAL A 34 11.36 -8.10 -11.55
CA VAL A 34 11.61 -7.24 -12.71
C VAL A 34 10.88 -5.94 -12.50
N ARG A 35 11.59 -4.81 -12.62
CA ARG A 35 10.98 -3.47 -12.58
C ARG A 35 10.51 -3.12 -13.97
N LEU A 36 9.23 -2.78 -14.11
CA LEU A 36 8.65 -2.30 -15.35
C LEU A 36 8.94 -0.81 -15.57
N PRO A 37 8.75 -0.29 -16.79
CA PRO A 37 8.94 1.14 -17.09
C PRO A 37 8.00 2.05 -16.28
N ASN A 38 6.81 1.54 -15.94
CA ASN A 38 5.84 2.20 -15.06
C ASN A 38 6.21 2.11 -13.56
N ARG A 39 7.42 1.63 -13.24
CA ARG A 39 7.98 1.45 -11.89
C ARG A 39 7.29 0.40 -11.02
N GLN A 40 6.39 -0.40 -11.59
CA GLN A 40 5.84 -1.55 -10.87
C GLN A 40 6.86 -2.69 -10.86
N LEU A 41 6.95 -3.40 -9.73
CA LEU A 41 7.71 -4.63 -9.66
C LEU A 41 6.82 -5.83 -9.98
N VAL A 42 7.22 -6.59 -11.00
CA VAL A 42 6.62 -7.86 -11.38
C VAL A 42 7.42 -9.00 -10.79
N ARG A 43 6.71 -9.96 -10.21
CA ARG A 43 7.29 -11.22 -9.70
C ARG A 43 7.24 -12.27 -10.80
N LEU A 44 8.39 -12.87 -11.09
CA LEU A 44 8.53 -13.98 -12.03
C LEU A 44 9.05 -15.22 -11.31
N PRO A 45 8.52 -16.42 -11.61
CA PRO A 45 9.18 -17.67 -11.31
C PRO A 45 10.59 -17.71 -11.92
N PRO A 46 11.53 -18.49 -11.35
CA PRO A 46 12.92 -18.56 -11.82
C PRO A 46 13.04 -18.79 -13.33
N LEU A 47 12.29 -19.75 -13.88
CA LEU A 47 12.30 -20.08 -15.31
C LEU A 47 11.93 -18.87 -16.19
N LEU A 48 10.88 -18.13 -15.85
CA LEU A 48 10.45 -16.97 -16.63
C LEU A 48 11.46 -15.82 -16.54
N PHE A 49 12.15 -15.69 -15.41
CA PHE A 49 13.23 -14.72 -15.24
C PHE A 49 14.47 -15.10 -16.07
N LEU A 50 14.83 -16.40 -16.14
CA LEU A 50 15.90 -16.88 -17.00
C LEU A 50 15.63 -16.56 -18.48
N VAL A 51 14.38 -16.77 -18.94
CA VAL A 51 13.97 -16.40 -20.30
C VAL A 51 14.11 -14.90 -20.54
N ALA A 52 13.60 -14.06 -19.62
CA ALA A 52 13.75 -12.61 -19.74
C ALA A 52 15.22 -12.17 -19.76
N ARG A 53 16.07 -12.75 -18.89
CA ARG A 53 17.51 -12.44 -18.88
C ARG A 53 18.19 -12.86 -20.17
N ALA A 54 17.92 -14.06 -20.67
CA ALA A 54 18.49 -14.54 -21.92
C ALA A 54 18.10 -13.63 -23.10
N LEU A 55 16.85 -13.19 -23.17
CA LEU A 55 16.40 -12.21 -24.19
C LEU A 55 17.11 -10.86 -24.04
N HIS A 56 17.38 -10.41 -22.80
CA HIS A 56 18.11 -9.16 -22.56
C HIS A 56 19.59 -9.22 -22.98
N GLU A 57 20.25 -10.35 -22.74
CA GLU A 57 21.66 -10.59 -23.11
C GLU A 57 21.82 -10.73 -24.63
N HIS A 58 20.88 -11.42 -25.27
CA HIS A 58 20.87 -11.66 -26.72
C HIS A 58 20.13 -10.58 -27.51
N ARG A 59 19.84 -9.41 -26.91
CA ARG A 59 19.15 -8.29 -27.57
C ARG A 59 19.85 -7.79 -28.84
N HIS A 60 21.16 -8.03 -28.95
CA HIS A 60 21.95 -7.66 -30.12
C HIS A 60 21.56 -8.46 -31.37
N LEU A 61 20.96 -9.64 -31.20
CA LEU A 61 20.43 -10.46 -32.29
C LEU A 61 19.08 -9.93 -32.82
N ALA A 62 18.47 -8.95 -32.15
CA ALA A 62 17.24 -8.31 -32.61
C ALA A 62 17.53 -7.43 -33.83
N GLY A 63 17.44 -8.01 -35.03
CA GLY A 63 17.70 -7.32 -36.30
C GLY A 63 18.54 -8.12 -37.30
N GLU A 64 19.14 -9.25 -36.88
CA GLU A 64 19.82 -10.18 -37.78
C GLU A 64 18.79 -11.11 -38.46
N GLY A 65 19.02 -11.41 -39.74
CA GLY A 65 18.01 -11.91 -40.68
C GLY A 65 17.39 -13.30 -40.43
N ASP A 66 17.77 -14.00 -39.35
CA ASP A 66 17.14 -15.27 -38.96
C ASP A 66 16.67 -15.26 -37.49
N VAL A 67 15.39 -14.94 -37.32
CA VAL A 67 14.72 -14.89 -36.01
C VAL A 67 14.59 -16.29 -35.40
N VAL A 68 14.51 -17.34 -36.22
CA VAL A 68 14.38 -18.73 -35.73
C VAL A 68 15.71 -19.19 -35.15
N ALA A 69 16.83 -18.92 -35.83
CA ALA A 69 18.16 -19.18 -35.29
C ALA A 69 18.46 -18.37 -34.02
N SER A 70 18.01 -17.11 -33.97
CA SER A 70 18.13 -16.26 -32.80
C SER A 70 17.35 -16.81 -31.60
N LEU A 71 16.11 -17.26 -31.81
CA LEU A 71 15.28 -17.90 -30.79
C LEU A 71 15.84 -19.26 -30.35
N ALA A 72 16.44 -20.03 -31.24
CA ALA A 72 17.13 -21.28 -30.91
C ALA A 72 18.34 -21.02 -30.00
N THR A 73 19.13 -19.99 -30.30
CA THR A 73 20.27 -19.57 -29.45
C THR A 73 19.81 -19.19 -28.04
N VAL A 74 18.72 -18.43 -27.94
CA VAL A 74 18.10 -18.09 -26.63
C VAL A 74 17.61 -19.35 -25.92
N ALA A 75 16.93 -20.26 -26.63
CA ALA A 75 16.43 -21.50 -26.06
C ALA A 75 17.55 -22.40 -25.53
N ASP A 76 18.67 -22.51 -26.23
CA ASP A 76 19.86 -23.25 -25.78
C ASP A 76 20.50 -22.62 -24.54
N SER A 77 20.58 -21.29 -24.49
CA SER A 77 21.09 -20.58 -23.33
C SER A 77 20.24 -20.84 -22.09
N VAL A 78 18.91 -20.69 -22.20
CA VAL A 78 17.99 -20.98 -21.09
C VAL A 78 18.03 -22.46 -20.73
N SER A 79 18.15 -23.36 -21.71
CA SER A 79 18.18 -24.81 -21.46
C SER A 79 19.39 -25.25 -20.63
N ARG A 80 20.57 -24.68 -20.91
CA ARG A 80 21.79 -24.94 -20.14
C ARG A 80 21.66 -24.49 -18.69
N GLU A 81 21.02 -23.36 -18.47
CA GLU A 81 20.95 -22.76 -17.13
C GLU A 81 19.78 -23.28 -16.30
N ALA A 82 18.65 -23.59 -16.92
CA ALA A 82 17.48 -24.17 -16.27
C ALA A 82 17.61 -25.69 -16.05
N GLY A 83 18.58 -26.35 -16.71
CA GLY A 83 18.74 -27.80 -16.67
C GLY A 83 17.59 -28.57 -17.37
N ALA A 84 16.85 -27.92 -18.25
CA ALA A 84 15.70 -28.48 -18.96
C ALA A 84 15.78 -28.14 -20.45
N ARG A 85 15.46 -29.09 -21.34
CA ARG A 85 15.46 -28.84 -22.79
C ARG A 85 14.24 -28.01 -23.18
N LEU A 86 14.47 -26.79 -23.68
CA LEU A 86 13.44 -25.89 -24.19
C LEU A 86 13.63 -25.67 -25.69
N SER A 87 12.54 -25.68 -26.45
CA SER A 87 12.54 -25.35 -27.88
C SER A 87 12.27 -23.86 -28.14
N ALA A 88 12.62 -23.37 -29.33
CA ALA A 88 12.30 -22.01 -29.77
C ALA A 88 10.79 -21.70 -29.69
N GLU A 89 9.94 -22.67 -30.08
CA GLU A 89 8.47 -22.54 -29.97
C GLU A 89 8.00 -22.39 -28.52
N GLN A 90 8.63 -23.10 -27.58
CA GLN A 90 8.32 -22.97 -26.17
C GLN A 90 8.73 -21.60 -25.61
N ILE A 91 9.84 -21.03 -26.08
CA ILE A 91 10.24 -19.66 -25.73
C ILE A 91 9.18 -18.66 -26.23
N VAL A 92 8.75 -18.76 -27.49
CA VAL A 92 7.67 -17.93 -28.05
C VAL A 92 6.39 -18.06 -27.22
N TYR A 93 6.00 -19.28 -26.85
CA TYR A 93 4.84 -19.52 -26.01
C TYR A 93 4.97 -18.87 -24.63
N LEU A 94 6.12 -18.99 -23.97
CA LEU A 94 6.37 -18.38 -22.66
C LEU A 94 6.37 -16.86 -22.75
N VAL A 95 6.92 -16.29 -23.82
CA VAL A 95 6.88 -14.85 -24.08
C VAL A 95 5.44 -14.39 -24.25
N ASP A 96 4.72 -14.89 -25.25
CA ASP A 96 3.42 -14.34 -25.64
C ASP A 96 2.32 -14.63 -24.62
N ARG A 97 2.38 -15.77 -23.91
CA ARG A 97 1.35 -16.16 -22.94
C ARG A 97 1.67 -15.78 -21.51
N LYS A 98 2.94 -15.54 -21.14
CA LYS A 98 3.33 -15.30 -19.74
C LYS A 98 4.08 -13.98 -19.54
N LEU A 99 5.08 -13.65 -20.35
CA LEU A 99 5.91 -12.44 -20.12
C LEU A 99 5.31 -11.17 -20.72
N ALA A 100 4.84 -11.22 -21.97
CA ALA A 100 4.25 -10.07 -22.66
C ALA A 100 2.95 -9.59 -21.98
N PRO A 101 2.02 -10.46 -21.53
CA PRO A 101 0.84 -10.00 -20.79
C PRO A 101 1.17 -9.34 -19.43
N LEU A 102 2.36 -9.63 -18.87
CA LEU A 102 2.86 -8.98 -17.66
C LEU A 102 3.61 -7.67 -17.94
N GLY A 103 3.80 -7.30 -19.20
CA GLY A 103 4.50 -6.08 -19.62
C GLY A 103 6.02 -6.17 -19.55
N VAL A 104 6.58 -7.37 -19.36
CA VAL A 104 8.03 -7.56 -19.21
C VAL A 104 8.74 -7.55 -20.56
N THR A 105 8.14 -8.16 -21.58
CA THR A 105 8.65 -8.25 -22.95
C THR A 105 7.65 -7.74 -23.97
N THR A 106 8.10 -7.43 -25.18
CA THR A 106 7.23 -7.30 -26.35
C THR A 106 6.62 -8.66 -26.70
N PHE A 107 5.51 -8.66 -27.43
CA PHE A 107 5.03 -9.87 -28.09
C PHE A 107 6.01 -10.28 -29.20
N SER A 108 5.96 -11.55 -29.61
CA SER A 108 6.72 -12.07 -30.75
C SER A 108 6.34 -11.39 -32.08
N ASP A 109 5.17 -10.74 -32.13
CA ASP A 109 4.71 -9.91 -33.25
C ASP A 109 5.24 -8.46 -33.18
N GLY A 110 6.13 -8.14 -32.24
CA GLY A 110 6.70 -6.79 -32.06
C GLY A 110 5.75 -5.79 -31.39
N THR A 111 4.53 -6.20 -31.06
CA THR A 111 3.56 -5.32 -30.40
C THR A 111 3.91 -5.12 -28.92
N VAL A 112 3.68 -3.90 -28.43
CA VAL A 112 3.89 -3.57 -27.02
C VAL A 112 2.60 -3.89 -26.25
N PRO A 113 2.68 -4.65 -25.14
CA PRO A 113 1.51 -5.00 -24.35
C PRO A 113 0.85 -3.78 -23.71
N GLN A 114 -0.49 -3.74 -23.73
CA GLN A 114 -1.27 -2.76 -22.97
C GLN A 114 -1.33 -3.18 -21.50
N PHE A 115 -0.87 -2.30 -20.62
CA PHE A 115 -0.87 -2.55 -19.18
C PHE A 115 -2.30 -2.66 -18.63
N ALA A 116 -2.72 -3.87 -18.25
CA ALA A 116 -3.93 -4.06 -17.47
C ALA A 116 -3.68 -3.51 -16.05
N ARG A 117 -4.10 -2.28 -15.78
CA ARG A 117 -4.06 -1.72 -14.41
C ARG A 117 -4.97 -2.55 -13.52
N SER A 118 -4.40 -3.17 -12.50
CA SER A 118 -5.21 -3.67 -11.38
C SER A 118 -5.72 -2.47 -10.59
N ASP A 119 -7.04 -2.36 -10.36
CA ASP A 119 -7.66 -1.35 -9.49
C ASP A 119 -8.25 -2.04 -8.23
N PRO A 120 -7.41 -2.41 -7.24
CA PRO A 120 -7.90 -2.93 -5.97
C PRO A 120 -8.77 -1.89 -5.25
N PHE A 121 -9.84 -2.32 -4.60
CA PHE A 121 -10.71 -1.43 -3.83
C PHE A 121 -9.97 -0.66 -2.72
N LEU A 122 -8.99 -1.30 -2.08
CA LEU A 122 -8.15 -0.72 -1.04
C LEU A 122 -6.91 0.00 -1.60
N ALA A 123 -6.85 0.27 -2.91
CA ALA A 123 -5.76 1.07 -3.45
C ALA A 123 -6.03 2.57 -3.24
N LEU A 124 -4.96 3.34 -3.02
CA LEU A 124 -5.02 4.80 -3.00
C LEU A 124 -5.44 5.32 -4.38
N LYS A 125 -6.51 6.11 -4.43
CA LYS A 125 -7.12 6.64 -5.65
C LYS A 125 -6.78 8.11 -5.86
N PHE A 126 -6.95 8.60 -7.09
CA PHE A 126 -6.73 10.00 -7.47
C PHE A 126 -5.36 10.53 -7.04
N LYS A 127 -4.30 9.73 -7.26
CA LYS A 127 -2.94 10.08 -6.86
C LYS A 127 -2.45 11.31 -7.62
N ILE A 128 -2.02 12.32 -6.90
CA ILE A 128 -1.35 13.51 -7.40
C ILE A 128 0.07 13.48 -6.85
N ALA A 129 1.06 13.42 -7.74
CA ALA A 129 2.45 13.56 -7.35
C ALA A 129 2.71 15.04 -7.04
N VAL A 130 3.07 15.33 -5.79
CA VAL A 130 3.34 16.70 -5.31
C VAL A 130 4.83 17.00 -5.43
N PHE A 131 5.68 16.05 -5.01
CA PHE A 131 7.13 16.16 -5.14
C PHE A 131 7.67 15.15 -6.15
N PRO A 132 8.47 15.62 -7.14
CA PRO A 132 9.17 14.72 -8.04
C PRO A 132 10.24 13.95 -7.28
N GLU A 133 10.66 12.83 -7.86
CA GLU A 133 11.66 11.92 -7.30
C GLU A 133 12.98 12.60 -6.91
N SER A 134 13.43 13.60 -7.67
CA SER A 134 14.63 14.37 -7.34
C SER A 134 14.51 15.09 -6.00
N VAL A 135 13.35 15.69 -5.73
CA VAL A 135 13.05 16.38 -4.49
C VAL A 135 12.87 15.37 -3.36
N THR A 136 12.14 14.28 -3.58
CA THR A 136 12.02 13.19 -2.59
C THR A 136 13.38 12.60 -2.22
N TRP A 137 14.27 12.40 -3.21
CA TRP A 137 15.62 11.91 -2.99
C TRP A 137 16.47 12.88 -2.17
N PHE A 138 16.36 14.18 -2.44
CA PHE A 138 17.05 15.21 -1.68
C PHE A 138 16.55 15.24 -0.22
N ILE A 139 15.23 15.36 -0.02
CA ILE A 139 14.61 15.42 1.31
C ILE A 139 14.91 14.16 2.11
N GLY A 140 14.73 12.97 1.51
CA GLY A 140 15.06 11.71 2.18
C GLY A 140 16.55 11.61 2.53
N GLY A 141 17.42 12.23 1.71
CA GLY A 141 18.85 12.31 1.99
C GLY A 141 19.20 13.15 3.22
N LEU A 142 18.50 14.27 3.40
CA LEU A 142 18.70 15.20 4.52
C LEU A 142 18.47 14.52 5.87
N PHE A 143 17.52 13.59 5.93
CA PHE A 143 17.12 12.91 7.17
C PHE A 143 17.62 11.46 7.27
N ALA A 144 18.33 10.93 6.27
CA ALA A 144 18.81 9.55 6.27
C ALA A 144 19.71 9.21 7.47
N TRP A 145 20.43 10.20 8.04
CA TRP A 145 21.30 10.00 9.19
C TRP A 145 20.54 9.63 10.49
N LEU A 146 19.23 9.92 10.57
CA LEU A 146 18.37 9.55 11.71
C LEU A 146 18.22 8.04 11.88
N PHE A 147 18.52 7.25 10.85
CA PHE A 147 18.48 5.79 10.88
C PHE A 147 19.80 5.14 11.32
N ARG A 148 20.82 5.93 11.67
CA ARG A 148 22.04 5.41 12.29
C ARG A 148 21.70 4.85 13.68
N PRO A 149 22.13 3.63 14.05
CA PRO A 149 21.70 2.99 15.31
C PRO A 149 21.93 3.83 16.56
N TRP A 150 23.05 4.55 16.63
CA TRP A 150 23.41 5.43 17.75
C TRP A 150 22.59 6.73 17.82
N VAL A 151 21.87 7.09 16.75
CA VAL A 151 20.90 8.20 16.76
C VAL A 151 19.50 7.67 17.07
N MET A 152 19.14 6.54 16.46
CA MET A 152 17.82 5.95 16.61
C MET A 152 17.53 5.52 18.06
N ALA A 153 18.50 4.89 18.73
CA ALA A 153 18.34 4.46 20.13
C ALA A 153 18.00 5.63 21.10
N PRO A 154 18.75 6.74 21.15
CA PRO A 154 18.41 7.86 22.02
C PRO A 154 17.11 8.57 21.60
N VAL A 155 16.78 8.63 20.31
CA VAL A 155 15.49 9.19 19.85
C VAL A 155 14.33 8.36 20.38
N LEU A 156 14.38 7.03 20.27
CA LEU A 156 13.34 6.16 20.81
C LEU A 156 13.25 6.26 22.34
N ALA A 157 14.39 6.36 23.03
CA ALA A 157 14.41 6.56 24.48
C ALA A 157 13.78 7.92 24.88
N ALA A 158 14.08 8.99 24.14
CA ALA A 158 13.52 10.31 24.37
C ALA A 158 12.00 10.35 24.09
N PHE A 159 11.53 9.65 23.05
CA PHE A 159 10.10 9.49 22.78
C PHE A 159 9.40 8.80 23.96
N LEU A 160 9.91 7.64 24.40
CA LEU A 160 9.33 6.89 25.52
C LEU A 160 9.34 7.71 26.83
N ALA A 161 10.44 8.41 27.12
CA ALA A 161 10.53 9.29 28.28
C ALA A 161 9.52 10.46 28.20
N GLY A 162 9.36 11.06 27.02
CA GLY A 162 8.39 12.12 26.76
C GLY A 162 6.94 11.64 26.97
N GLU A 163 6.60 10.47 26.43
CA GLU A 163 5.28 9.85 26.63
C GLU A 163 5.00 9.57 28.11
N VAL A 164 5.94 8.95 28.82
CA VAL A 164 5.79 8.68 30.26
C VAL A 164 5.60 10.00 31.02
N TRP A 165 6.38 11.03 30.70
CA TRP A 165 6.26 12.34 31.35
C TRP A 165 4.88 12.98 31.10
N VAL A 166 4.42 13.03 29.85
CA VAL A 166 3.12 13.61 29.48
C VAL A 166 1.97 12.85 30.15
N LEU A 167 1.97 11.52 30.07
CA LEU A 167 0.89 10.68 30.61
C LEU A 167 0.82 10.67 32.14
N THR A 168 1.95 10.82 32.83
CA THR A 168 1.98 10.81 34.31
C THR A 168 1.78 12.20 34.92
N SER A 169 2.24 13.24 34.23
CA SER A 169 2.27 14.59 34.81
C SER A 169 1.01 15.41 34.51
N LYS A 170 0.17 14.96 33.57
CA LYS A 170 -0.93 15.77 33.02
C LYS A 170 -2.24 15.01 32.94
N SER A 171 -3.31 15.69 33.32
CA SER A 171 -4.67 15.21 33.10
C SER A 171 -5.03 15.37 31.63
N ILE A 172 -5.17 14.23 30.97
CA ILE A 172 -5.67 14.13 29.58
C ILE A 172 -7.04 14.81 29.45
N ALA A 173 -7.92 14.62 30.44
CA ALA A 173 -9.28 15.15 30.43
C ALA A 173 -9.31 16.69 30.40
N ASP A 174 -8.40 17.33 31.14
CA ASP A 174 -8.31 18.79 31.19
C ASP A 174 -7.77 19.38 29.88
N ALA A 175 -6.78 18.72 29.28
CA ALA A 175 -6.23 19.11 27.99
C ALA A 175 -7.29 19.02 26.86
N LEU A 176 -8.07 17.93 26.83
CA LEU A 176 -9.18 17.76 25.89
C LEU A 176 -10.25 18.84 26.09
N SER A 177 -10.64 19.12 27.33
CA SER A 177 -11.66 20.13 27.64
C SER A 177 -11.22 21.53 27.19
N MET A 178 -9.97 21.92 27.47
CA MET A 178 -9.40 23.20 27.06
C MET A 178 -9.27 23.37 25.53
N ALA A 179 -8.94 22.31 24.81
CA ALA A 179 -8.79 22.34 23.35
C ALA A 179 -10.14 22.38 22.63
N ILE A 180 -11.12 21.59 23.08
CA ILE A 180 -12.46 21.52 22.47
C ILE A 180 -13.22 22.84 22.62
N LEU A 181 -13.00 23.57 23.71
CA LEU A 181 -13.69 24.83 23.98
C LEU A 181 -13.20 26.02 23.12
N LYS A 182 -12.08 25.89 22.40
CA LYS A 182 -11.51 26.95 21.56
C LYS A 182 -11.37 26.51 20.09
N PRO A 183 -12.21 27.02 19.17
CA PRO A 183 -12.19 26.61 17.76
C PRO A 183 -10.82 26.76 17.07
N VAL A 184 -10.05 27.81 17.42
CA VAL A 184 -8.70 28.05 16.87
C VAL A 184 -7.73 26.95 17.26
N SER A 185 -7.84 26.40 18.48
CA SER A 185 -6.99 25.30 18.95
C SER A 185 -7.22 24.02 18.14
N ILE A 186 -8.47 23.76 17.74
CA ILE A 186 -8.81 22.59 16.91
C ILE A 186 -8.17 22.69 15.52
N LEU A 187 -8.23 23.87 14.89
CA LEU A 187 -7.59 24.09 13.59
C LEU A 187 -6.07 23.89 13.66
N LEU A 188 -5.43 24.35 14.74
CA LEU A 188 -4.01 24.12 14.97
C LEU A 188 -3.69 22.63 15.14
N VAL A 189 -4.47 21.90 15.94
CA VAL A 189 -4.28 20.45 16.13
C VAL A 189 -4.40 19.71 14.80
N ILE A 190 -5.40 20.05 13.99
CA ILE A 190 -5.57 19.47 12.64
C ILE A 190 -4.36 19.80 11.76
N ALA A 191 -3.90 21.05 11.75
CA ALA A 191 -2.75 21.47 10.97
C ALA A 191 -1.47 20.72 11.38
N LEU A 192 -1.25 20.53 12.69
CA LEU A 192 -0.14 19.73 13.22
C LEU A 192 -0.26 18.26 12.86
N GLY A 193 -1.47 17.70 12.84
CA GLY A 193 -1.74 16.34 12.36
C GLY A 193 -1.42 16.15 10.88
N ILE A 194 -1.85 17.09 10.04
CA ILE A 194 -1.50 17.09 8.60
C ILE A 194 0.03 17.19 8.41
N ALA A 195 0.69 18.05 9.19
CA ALA A 195 2.15 18.19 9.18
C ALA A 195 2.85 16.90 9.64
N SER A 196 2.33 16.23 10.67
CA SER A 196 2.77 14.90 11.12
C SER A 196 2.67 13.88 10.00
N CYS A 197 1.51 13.77 9.34
CA CYS A 197 1.33 12.88 8.19
C CYS A 197 2.29 13.18 7.02
N ALA A 198 2.61 14.44 6.75
CA ALA A 198 3.60 14.77 5.72
C ALA A 198 5.03 14.38 6.15
N PHE A 199 5.36 14.57 7.44
CA PHE A 199 6.66 14.19 7.99
C PHE A 199 6.83 12.67 8.08
N HIS A 200 5.77 11.93 8.35
CA HIS A 200 5.68 10.47 8.26
C HIS A 200 6.19 9.95 6.91
N GLU A 201 5.69 10.53 5.82
CA GLU A 201 6.08 10.17 4.46
C GLU A 201 7.55 10.45 4.16
N ILE A 202 8.09 11.55 4.70
CA ILE A 202 9.52 11.83 4.65
C ILE A 202 10.33 10.73 5.33
N GLY A 203 9.80 10.12 6.39
CA GLY A 203 10.40 8.96 7.06
C GLY A 203 10.64 7.81 6.10
N HIS A 204 9.62 7.38 5.37
CA HIS A 204 9.74 6.30 4.38
C HIS A 204 10.79 6.60 3.30
N ALA A 205 10.79 7.83 2.76
CA ALA A 205 11.79 8.26 1.79
C ALA A 205 13.22 8.22 2.37
N SER A 206 13.36 8.64 3.63
CA SER A 206 14.64 8.71 4.34
C SER A 206 15.19 7.32 4.65
N ALA A 207 14.34 6.37 5.02
CA ALA A 207 14.73 4.98 5.20
C ALA A 207 15.15 4.33 3.88
N CYS A 208 14.47 4.62 2.76
CA CYS A 208 14.92 4.17 1.44
C CYS A 208 16.34 4.67 1.14
N ARG A 209 16.59 5.97 1.34
CA ARG A 209 17.90 6.60 1.16
C ARG A 209 18.98 5.99 2.04
N TYR A 210 18.69 5.74 3.31
CA TYR A 210 19.61 5.07 4.22
C TYR A 210 19.90 3.61 3.81
N GLY A 211 18.90 2.93 3.24
CA GLY A 211 19.04 1.57 2.70
C GLY A 211 19.80 1.47 1.38
N GLY A 212 20.15 2.60 0.76
CA GLY A 212 20.84 2.62 -0.54
C GLY A 212 19.92 2.43 -1.75
N VAL A 213 18.59 2.53 -1.56
CA VAL A 213 17.62 2.49 -2.66
C VAL A 213 17.01 3.87 -2.89
N ARG A 214 16.58 4.11 -4.12
CA ARG A 214 16.04 5.41 -4.54
C ARG A 214 14.54 5.49 -4.19
N PRO A 215 14.10 6.41 -3.33
CA PRO A 215 12.67 6.63 -3.12
C PRO A 215 12.05 7.23 -4.38
N GLY A 216 10.79 6.92 -4.64
CA GLY A 216 10.04 7.43 -5.79
C GLY A 216 9.42 8.80 -5.54
N VAL A 217 8.27 9.05 -6.16
CA VAL A 217 7.51 10.30 -5.99
C VAL A 217 6.80 10.33 -4.63
N MET A 218 6.61 11.53 -4.09
CA MET A 218 5.78 11.76 -2.92
C MET A 218 4.57 12.62 -3.32
N GLY A 219 3.42 12.35 -2.74
CA GLY A 219 2.19 13.00 -3.15
C GLY A 219 1.03 12.83 -2.20
N CYS A 220 -0.16 13.12 -2.69
CA CYS A 220 -1.41 12.92 -1.98
C CYS A 220 -2.43 12.19 -2.86
N GLY A 221 -3.44 11.61 -2.21
CA GLY A 221 -4.55 10.96 -2.88
C GLY A 221 -5.70 10.75 -1.92
N ILE A 222 -6.70 9.98 -2.35
CA ILE A 222 -7.86 9.60 -1.54
C ILE A 222 -7.81 8.11 -1.23
N TYR A 223 -7.65 7.77 0.05
CA TYR A 223 -7.70 6.41 0.55
C TYR A 223 -9.11 6.13 1.09
N LEU A 224 -9.86 5.29 0.38
CA LEU A 224 -11.30 5.07 0.57
C LEU A 224 -12.11 6.36 0.40
N VAL A 225 -12.12 7.22 1.42
CA VAL A 225 -12.84 8.50 1.48
C VAL A 225 -12.01 9.60 2.14
N TRP A 226 -10.85 9.26 2.70
CA TRP A 226 -10.01 10.18 3.47
C TRP A 226 -8.82 10.66 2.62
N PRO A 227 -8.43 11.93 2.71
CA PRO A 227 -7.18 12.39 2.13
C PRO A 227 -6.01 11.67 2.82
N ALA A 228 -5.04 11.25 2.04
CA ALA A 228 -3.83 10.60 2.54
C ALA A 228 -2.62 11.08 1.74
N PHE A 229 -1.50 11.28 2.42
CA PHE A 229 -0.20 11.41 1.75
C PHE A 229 0.34 10.02 1.40
N TYR A 230 1.29 9.97 0.48
CA TYR A 230 1.99 8.74 0.14
C TYR A 230 3.39 9.03 -0.38
N THR A 231 4.28 8.06 -0.16
CA THR A 231 5.61 7.97 -0.76
C THR A 231 5.74 6.67 -1.50
N ASP A 232 6.17 6.73 -2.76
CA ASP A 232 6.48 5.52 -3.49
C ASP A 232 7.79 4.92 -2.99
N ILE A 233 7.67 3.84 -2.21
CA ILE A 233 8.80 3.03 -1.71
C ILE A 233 8.95 1.70 -2.45
N THR A 234 8.45 1.58 -3.68
CA THR A 234 8.50 0.31 -4.42
C THR A 234 9.93 -0.26 -4.54
N GLU A 235 10.94 0.58 -4.66
CA GLU A 235 12.35 0.13 -4.72
C GLU A 235 12.86 -0.46 -3.40
N SER A 236 12.14 -0.33 -2.28
CA SER A 236 12.48 -0.98 -1.00
C SER A 236 12.50 -2.50 -1.12
N TYR A 237 11.72 -3.09 -2.04
CA TYR A 237 11.70 -4.54 -2.27
C TYR A 237 13.05 -5.12 -2.74
N ARG A 238 13.98 -4.28 -3.21
CA ARG A 238 15.37 -4.66 -3.50
C ARG A 238 16.20 -4.94 -2.24
N LEU A 239 15.77 -4.40 -1.10
CA LEU A 239 16.42 -4.58 0.18
C LEU A 239 16.11 -5.96 0.77
N GLY A 240 16.99 -6.45 1.66
CA GLY A 240 16.68 -7.59 2.53
C GLY A 240 15.61 -7.26 3.56
N ARG A 241 15.11 -8.27 4.28
CA ARG A 241 14.00 -8.13 5.25
C ARG A 241 14.19 -6.96 6.23
N ALA A 242 15.36 -6.83 6.84
CA ALA A 242 15.63 -5.76 7.80
C ALA A 242 15.54 -4.35 7.16
N GLY A 243 15.94 -4.22 5.89
CA GLY A 243 15.86 -2.95 5.18
C GLY A 243 14.44 -2.58 4.80
N ARG A 244 13.62 -3.57 4.44
CA ARG A 244 12.18 -3.38 4.16
C ARG A 244 11.41 -3.01 5.42
N LEU A 245 11.58 -3.78 6.50
CA LEU A 245 10.96 -3.47 7.79
C LEU A 245 11.34 -2.08 8.31
N ARG A 246 12.60 -1.65 8.11
CA ARG A 246 13.02 -0.29 8.43
C ARG A 246 12.31 0.76 7.57
N ALA A 247 12.09 0.48 6.29
CA ALA A 247 11.32 1.37 5.43
C ALA A 247 9.85 1.43 5.84
N ASP A 248 9.24 0.31 6.20
CA ASP A 248 7.83 0.26 6.62
C ASP A 248 7.60 0.90 8.00
N LEU A 249 8.54 0.76 8.94
CA LEU A 249 8.47 1.40 10.28
C LEU A 249 8.88 2.87 10.26
N ALA A 250 9.41 3.37 9.14
CA ALA A 250 10.02 4.69 9.08
C ALA A 250 9.05 5.83 9.33
N GLY A 251 7.82 5.72 8.83
CA GLY A 251 6.78 6.72 9.04
C GLY A 251 6.41 6.83 10.52
N VAL A 252 6.17 5.70 11.18
CA VAL A 252 5.91 5.64 12.63
C VAL A 252 7.09 6.22 13.44
N TYR A 253 8.33 5.94 13.04
CA TYR A 253 9.51 6.53 13.67
C TYR A 253 9.56 8.06 13.53
N PHE A 254 9.14 8.61 12.39
CA PHE A 254 9.08 10.06 12.17
C PHE A 254 7.95 10.71 12.95
N ASN A 255 6.81 10.03 13.12
CA ASN A 255 5.76 10.48 14.04
C ASN A 255 6.29 10.58 15.48
N ALA A 256 7.09 9.62 15.93
CA ALA A 256 7.72 9.68 17.25
C ALA A 256 8.67 10.90 17.39
N ILE A 257 9.46 11.21 16.37
CA ILE A 257 10.30 12.43 16.34
C ILE A 257 9.43 13.70 16.40
N PHE A 258 8.33 13.72 15.66
CA PHE A 258 7.39 14.84 15.68
C PHE A 258 6.80 15.06 17.08
N ILE A 259 6.40 13.98 17.76
CA ILE A 259 5.91 14.00 19.14
C ILE A 259 6.98 14.53 20.10
N ILE A 260 8.26 14.15 19.95
CA ILE A 260 9.34 14.72 20.77
C ILE A 260 9.38 16.24 20.61
N GLY A 261 9.30 16.74 19.37
CA GLY A 261 9.27 18.18 19.09
C GLY A 261 8.08 18.89 19.76
N LEU A 262 6.88 18.31 19.65
CA LEU A 262 5.68 18.83 20.32
C LEU A 262 5.82 18.81 21.85
N THR A 263 6.39 17.74 22.40
CA THR A 263 6.60 17.56 23.84
C THR A 263 7.57 18.62 24.38
N LEU A 264 8.66 18.89 23.67
CA LEU A 264 9.62 19.93 24.03
C LEU A 264 8.99 21.33 23.94
N LEU A 265 8.24 21.61 22.87
CA LEU A 265 7.53 22.88 22.72
C LEU A 265 6.49 23.09 23.83
N TYR A 266 5.77 22.03 24.20
CA TYR A 266 4.84 22.06 25.31
C TYR A 266 5.56 22.28 26.65
N ALA A 267 6.69 21.62 26.89
CA ALA A 267 7.47 21.81 28.11
C ALA A 267 7.94 23.26 28.29
N GLN A 268 8.20 23.98 27.20
CA GLN A 268 8.59 25.40 27.23
C GLN A 268 7.40 26.35 27.38
N THR A 269 6.27 26.06 26.72
CA THR A 269 5.15 27.01 26.58
C THR A 269 3.98 26.75 27.52
N GLY A 270 3.82 25.51 28.00
CA GLY A 270 2.63 25.06 28.73
C GLY A 270 1.34 25.06 27.89
N PHE A 271 1.44 25.18 26.56
CA PHE A 271 0.28 25.39 25.71
C PHE A 271 -0.55 24.11 25.53
N ALA A 272 -1.67 24.01 26.26
CA ALA A 272 -2.50 22.81 26.35
C ALA A 272 -2.90 22.14 25.01
N PRO A 273 -3.21 22.87 23.91
CA PRO A 273 -3.51 22.24 22.62
C PRO A 273 -2.39 21.34 22.07
N LEU A 274 -1.13 21.54 22.47
CA LEU A 274 -0.02 20.68 22.06
C LEU A 274 -0.15 19.26 22.65
N ILE A 275 -0.69 19.11 23.87
CA ILE A 275 -0.99 17.78 24.43
C ILE A 275 -2.01 17.06 23.55
N VAL A 276 -3.05 17.77 23.10
CA VAL A 276 -4.07 17.18 22.23
C VAL A 276 -3.49 16.80 20.87
N ALA A 277 -2.57 17.61 20.32
CA ALA A 277 -1.82 17.25 19.12
C ALA A 277 -0.93 16.01 19.33
N ILE A 278 -0.22 15.90 20.45
CA ILE A 278 0.56 14.69 20.81
C ILE A 278 -0.35 13.46 20.85
N MET A 279 -1.50 13.55 21.51
CA MET A 279 -2.47 12.45 21.58
C MET A 279 -3.03 12.09 20.20
N TYR A 280 -3.29 13.09 19.36
CA TYR A 280 -3.74 12.88 17.99
C TYR A 280 -2.70 12.12 17.16
N VAL A 281 -1.43 12.53 17.20
CA VAL A 281 -0.33 11.85 16.50
C VAL A 281 -0.07 10.45 17.08
N ASN A 282 -0.24 10.25 18.39
CA ASN A 282 -0.20 8.91 18.99
C ASN A 282 -1.31 8.01 18.44
N LEU A 283 -2.53 8.55 18.26
CA LEU A 283 -3.61 7.83 17.63
C LEU A 283 -3.29 7.51 16.16
N GLU A 284 -2.66 8.43 15.43
CA GLU A 284 -2.15 8.17 14.07
C GLU A 284 -1.16 7.00 14.06
N ILE A 285 -0.20 6.96 15.00
CA ILE A 285 0.76 5.85 15.14
C ILE A 285 0.02 4.52 15.36
N VAL A 286 -0.93 4.49 16.30
CA VAL A 286 -1.71 3.27 16.58
C VAL A 286 -2.47 2.83 15.34
N GLN A 287 -3.15 3.75 14.65
CA GLN A 287 -3.88 3.45 13.42
C GLN A 287 -2.96 2.92 12.32
N GLN A 288 -1.79 3.52 12.12
CA GLN A 288 -0.83 3.08 11.11
C GLN A 288 -0.28 1.68 11.41
N LEU A 289 -0.11 1.33 12.69
CA LEU A 289 0.35 0.00 13.10
C LEU A 289 -0.74 -1.09 13.04
N LEU A 290 -2.02 -0.74 12.88
CA LEU A 290 -3.09 -1.74 12.77
C LEU A 290 -3.01 -2.49 11.42
N PRO A 291 -2.88 -3.83 11.42
CA PRO A 291 -2.72 -4.61 10.19
C PRO A 291 -4.07 -4.94 9.53
N THR A 292 -5.01 -3.98 9.52
CA THR A 292 -6.39 -4.18 9.04
C THR A 292 -6.60 -3.70 7.60
N LEU A 293 -6.03 -2.55 7.28
CA LEU A 293 -6.07 -1.89 5.98
C LEU A 293 -4.64 -1.81 5.42
N ARG A 294 -4.43 -1.20 4.26
CA ARG A 294 -3.09 -1.00 3.67
C ARG A 294 -2.33 0.14 4.34
N PHE A 295 -2.24 0.08 5.68
CA PHE A 295 -1.40 0.93 6.52
C PHE A 295 -0.02 0.29 6.74
N ASP A 296 0.90 1.00 7.38
CA ASP A 296 2.26 0.51 7.65
C ASP A 296 2.28 -0.86 8.33
N GLY A 297 1.43 -1.09 9.33
CA GLY A 297 1.31 -2.35 10.06
C GLY A 297 1.04 -3.55 9.17
N TYR A 298 0.28 -3.35 8.08
CA TYR A 298 0.05 -4.38 7.07
C TYR A 298 1.32 -4.68 6.27
N TYR A 299 2.06 -3.65 5.86
CA TYR A 299 3.31 -3.80 5.12
C TYR A 299 4.43 -4.42 5.98
N ILE A 300 4.58 -3.96 7.23
CA ILE A 300 5.48 -4.54 8.24
C ILE A 300 5.24 -6.05 8.35
N MET A 301 3.97 -6.45 8.49
CA MET A 301 3.60 -7.85 8.62
C MET A 301 3.85 -8.62 7.32
N SER A 302 3.48 -8.05 6.17
CA SER A 302 3.74 -8.61 4.83
C SER A 302 5.23 -8.88 4.60
N ASP A 303 6.10 -7.95 5.02
CA ASP A 303 7.55 -8.05 4.83
C ASP A 303 8.26 -8.92 5.88
N LEU A 304 7.73 -8.99 7.11
CA LEU A 304 8.18 -9.94 8.12
C LEU A 304 8.00 -11.38 7.64
N ILE A 305 6.85 -11.67 7.03
CA ILE A 305 6.51 -12.97 6.44
C ILE A 305 7.22 -13.18 5.11
N GLY A 306 7.47 -12.09 4.36
CA GLY A 306 8.07 -12.12 3.03
C GLY A 306 7.07 -12.50 1.93
N ILE A 307 5.80 -12.10 2.06
CA ILE A 307 4.77 -12.30 1.04
C ILE A 307 4.20 -10.94 0.64
N PRO A 308 4.52 -10.43 -0.56
CA PRO A 308 3.93 -9.20 -1.06
C PRO A 308 2.44 -9.40 -1.37
N ASP A 309 1.61 -8.55 -0.76
CA ASP A 309 0.14 -8.52 -0.85
C ASP A 309 -0.59 -9.72 -0.24
N LEU A 310 -0.74 -9.70 1.09
CA LEU A 310 -1.52 -10.69 1.85
C LEU A 310 -3.01 -10.72 1.48
N PHE A 311 -3.59 -9.63 0.94
CA PHE A 311 -5.03 -9.58 0.62
C PHE A 311 -5.39 -10.57 -0.49
N ARG A 312 -4.44 -10.89 -1.38
CA ARG A 312 -4.61 -11.89 -2.45
C ARG A 312 -4.92 -13.30 -1.92
N TYR A 313 -4.53 -13.60 -0.68
CA TYR A 313 -4.67 -14.91 -0.05
C TYR A 313 -5.94 -15.06 0.79
N ILE A 314 -6.69 -13.98 1.04
CA ILE A 314 -7.94 -14.01 1.81
C ILE A 314 -8.95 -14.97 1.17
N GLY A 315 -9.24 -14.81 -0.12
CA GLY A 315 -10.21 -15.64 -0.84
C GLY A 315 -9.86 -17.14 -0.82
N PRO A 316 -8.62 -17.52 -1.20
CA PRO A 316 -8.14 -18.89 -1.08
C PRO A 316 -8.25 -19.49 0.33
N ILE A 317 -7.87 -18.73 1.37
CA ILE A 317 -7.90 -19.20 2.76
C ILE A 317 -9.34 -19.38 3.24
N LEU A 318 -10.24 -18.42 2.98
CA LEU A 318 -11.65 -18.56 3.33
C LEU A 318 -12.28 -19.76 2.63
N ARG A 319 -11.95 -20.01 1.35
CA ARG A 319 -12.44 -21.19 0.64
C ARG A 319 -11.96 -22.50 1.27
N ARG A 320 -10.70 -22.57 1.69
CA ARG A 320 -10.13 -23.75 2.34
C ARG A 320 -10.70 -23.96 3.75
N THR A 321 -10.67 -22.93 4.58
CA THR A 321 -10.97 -23.05 6.02
C THR A 321 -12.47 -23.00 6.31
N LEU A 322 -13.20 -22.06 5.68
CA LEU A 322 -14.64 -21.88 5.93
C LEU A 322 -15.49 -22.74 5.00
N LEU A 323 -15.14 -22.83 3.71
CA LEU A 323 -15.93 -23.58 2.71
C LEU A 323 -15.43 -25.01 2.47
N ARG A 324 -14.37 -25.46 3.15
CA ARG A 324 -13.77 -26.81 3.03
C ARG A 324 -13.48 -27.25 1.59
N ARG A 325 -13.16 -26.30 0.69
CA ARG A 325 -12.82 -26.57 -0.71
C ARG A 325 -11.31 -26.83 -0.87
N PRO A 326 -10.88 -27.55 -1.94
CA PRO A 326 -9.47 -27.78 -2.21
C PRO A 326 -8.70 -26.46 -2.27
N ALA A 327 -7.49 -26.48 -1.72
CA ALA A 327 -6.63 -25.31 -1.66
C ALA A 327 -6.30 -24.82 -3.09
N ASP A 328 -6.32 -23.50 -3.28
CA ASP A 328 -5.85 -22.88 -4.52
C ASP A 328 -4.35 -23.12 -4.65
N ALA A 329 -3.85 -23.44 -5.85
CA ALA A 329 -2.43 -23.75 -6.12
C ALA A 329 -1.47 -22.67 -5.60
N ARG A 330 -1.94 -21.41 -5.52
CA ARG A 330 -1.19 -20.27 -4.96
C ARG A 330 -0.77 -20.46 -3.50
N LEU A 331 -1.52 -21.24 -2.72
CA LEU A 331 -1.16 -21.53 -1.33
C LEU A 331 0.01 -22.53 -1.30
N ASP A 332 0.07 -23.48 -2.22
CA ASP A 332 1.10 -24.51 -2.25
C ASP A 332 2.50 -23.94 -2.55
N ASP A 333 2.55 -22.81 -3.27
CA ASP A 333 3.78 -22.04 -3.50
C ASP A 333 4.39 -21.46 -2.21
N LEU A 334 3.60 -21.34 -1.13
CA LEU A 334 4.04 -20.78 0.14
C LEU A 334 4.65 -21.84 1.07
N LYS A 335 5.58 -21.40 1.92
CA LYS A 335 6.05 -22.18 3.07
C LYS A 335 4.91 -22.39 4.07
N ARG A 336 5.01 -23.43 4.91
CA ARG A 336 3.96 -23.77 5.90
C ARG A 336 3.73 -22.66 6.93
N TRP A 337 4.78 -22.07 7.48
CA TRP A 337 4.65 -21.03 8.51
C TRP A 337 3.95 -19.75 8.00
N PRO A 338 4.31 -19.20 6.82
CA PRO A 338 3.52 -18.13 6.20
C PRO A 338 2.04 -18.47 5.97
N GLN A 339 1.71 -19.68 5.52
CA GLN A 339 0.30 -20.08 5.37
C GLN A 339 -0.46 -20.03 6.70
N ILE A 340 0.14 -20.55 7.78
CA ILE A 340 -0.45 -20.53 9.13
C ILE A 340 -0.67 -19.09 9.56
N PHE A 341 0.35 -18.25 9.42
CA PHE A 341 0.27 -16.84 9.79
C PHE A 341 -0.87 -16.14 9.06
N VAL A 342 -0.92 -16.23 7.72
CA VAL A 342 -1.97 -15.56 6.94
C VAL A 342 -3.34 -16.11 7.31
N THR A 343 -3.46 -17.40 7.62
CA THR A 343 -4.71 -17.99 8.09
C THR A 343 -5.16 -17.38 9.42
N VAL A 344 -4.26 -17.29 10.41
CA VAL A 344 -4.56 -16.65 11.70
C VAL A 344 -4.96 -15.19 11.49
N TRP A 345 -4.19 -14.44 10.71
CA TRP A 345 -4.49 -13.03 10.40
C TRP A 345 -5.86 -12.86 9.74
N VAL A 346 -6.22 -13.70 8.77
CA VAL A 346 -7.55 -13.67 8.12
C VAL A 346 -8.66 -13.94 9.13
N LEU A 347 -8.47 -14.94 10.00
CA LEU A 347 -9.46 -15.34 11.00
C LEU A 347 -9.61 -14.33 12.14
N THR A 348 -8.64 -13.43 12.37
CA THR A 348 -8.74 -12.37 13.38
C THR A 348 -9.21 -11.04 12.77
N VAL A 349 -8.62 -10.62 11.65
CA VAL A 349 -8.90 -9.31 11.05
C VAL A 349 -10.28 -9.24 10.41
N ILE A 350 -10.77 -10.30 9.76
CA ILE A 350 -12.10 -10.25 9.14
C ILE A 350 -13.22 -10.10 10.18
N PRO A 351 -13.29 -10.91 11.25
CA PRO A 351 -14.29 -10.70 12.29
C PRO A 351 -14.14 -9.35 12.98
N MET A 352 -12.91 -8.89 13.22
CA MET A 352 -12.67 -7.58 13.83
C MET A 352 -13.17 -6.44 12.94
N LEU A 353 -12.91 -6.49 11.63
CA LEU A 353 -13.44 -5.53 10.67
C LEU A 353 -14.97 -5.58 10.59
N ALA A 354 -15.55 -6.78 10.58
CA ALA A 354 -17.01 -6.95 10.59
C ALA A 354 -17.64 -6.34 11.85
N PHE A 355 -17.01 -6.54 13.01
CA PHE A 355 -17.42 -5.95 14.28
C PHE A 355 -17.30 -4.42 14.26
N GLN A 356 -16.19 -3.86 13.77
CA GLN A 356 -16.02 -2.41 13.63
C GLN A 356 -17.07 -1.80 12.69
N ILE A 357 -17.37 -2.46 11.58
CA ILE A 357 -18.41 -2.01 10.64
C ILE A 357 -19.79 -2.07 11.30
N ALA A 358 -20.09 -3.13 12.07
CA ALA A 358 -21.32 -3.22 12.82
C ALA A 358 -21.46 -2.07 13.84
N LEU A 359 -20.38 -1.73 14.56
CA LEU A 359 -20.34 -0.58 15.46
C LEU A 359 -20.55 0.75 14.72
N ILE A 360 -19.91 0.95 13.56
CA ILE A 360 -20.12 2.17 12.76
C ILE A 360 -21.58 2.25 12.34
N VAL A 361 -22.14 1.18 11.79
CA VAL A 361 -23.54 1.14 11.33
C VAL A 361 -24.53 1.41 12.47
N THR A 362 -24.26 0.93 13.70
CA THR A 362 -25.14 1.20 14.84
C THR A 362 -25.03 2.63 15.35
N GLN A 363 -23.88 3.29 15.18
CA GLN A 363 -23.66 4.67 15.62
C GLN A 363 -24.10 5.73 14.59
N VAL A 364 -24.13 5.39 13.30
CA VAL A 364 -24.50 6.32 12.21
C VAL A 364 -25.85 7.03 12.44
N PRO A 365 -26.95 6.38 12.85
CA PRO A 365 -28.22 7.07 13.11
C PRO A 365 -28.10 8.16 14.17
N GLY A 366 -27.35 7.89 15.24
CA GLY A 366 -27.10 8.85 16.30
C GLY A 366 -26.23 10.03 15.84
N LEU A 367 -25.23 9.77 14.99
CA LEU A 367 -24.39 10.80 14.39
C LEU A 367 -25.20 11.71 13.47
N VAL A 368 -26.01 11.14 12.57
CA VAL A 368 -26.91 11.88 11.68
C VAL A 368 -27.87 12.76 12.47
N ALA A 369 -28.46 12.25 13.55
CA ALA A 369 -29.39 13.02 14.38
C ALA A 369 -28.71 14.22 15.06
N LYS A 370 -27.50 14.03 15.59
CA LYS A 370 -26.69 15.10 16.22
C LYS A 370 -26.27 16.15 15.20
N ASP A 371 -25.77 15.73 14.05
CA ASP A 371 -25.35 16.63 12.98
C ASP A 371 -26.53 17.42 12.44
N TRP A 372 -27.69 16.77 12.25
CA TRP A 372 -28.92 17.46 11.85
C TRP A 372 -29.40 18.50 12.86
N ALA A 373 -29.30 18.22 14.16
CA ALA A 373 -29.61 19.18 15.21
C ALA A 373 -28.64 20.39 15.17
N MET A 374 -27.34 20.13 14.98
CA MET A 374 -26.32 21.17 14.87
C MET A 374 -26.52 22.03 13.63
N VAL A 375 -26.76 21.42 12.46
CA VAL A 375 -27.06 22.13 11.20
C VAL A 375 -28.26 23.04 11.36
N ARG A 376 -29.36 22.56 11.98
CA ARG A 376 -30.55 23.40 12.25
C ARG A 376 -30.23 24.59 13.16
N ARG A 377 -29.43 24.38 14.21
CA ARG A 377 -29.00 25.45 15.12
C ARG A 377 -28.13 26.50 14.43
N LEU A 378 -27.22 26.06 13.55
CA LEU A 378 -26.37 26.96 12.78
C LEU A 378 -27.19 27.73 11.74
N ALA A 379 -28.15 27.08 11.09
CA ALA A 379 -29.06 27.71 10.13
C ALA A 379 -29.97 28.76 10.80
N SER A 380 -30.49 28.50 12.00
CA SER A 380 -31.28 29.49 12.74
C SER A 380 -30.42 30.69 13.16
N ALA A 381 -29.21 30.46 13.68
CA ALA A 381 -28.30 31.55 14.04
C ALA A 381 -27.91 32.42 12.83
N ALA A 382 -27.76 31.81 11.65
CA ALA A 382 -27.55 32.53 10.40
C ALA A 382 -28.76 33.40 10.00
N ALA A 383 -29.98 32.90 10.18
CA ALA A 383 -31.21 33.62 9.89
C ALA A 383 -31.44 34.81 10.83
N ASP A 384 -30.94 34.75 12.07
CA ASP A 384 -31.04 35.80 13.08
C ASP A 384 -30.04 36.97 12.88
N GLY A 385 -29.42 37.06 11.70
CA GLY A 385 -28.55 38.19 11.33
C GLY A 385 -27.10 38.06 11.81
N ALA A 386 -26.58 36.84 11.91
CA ALA A 386 -25.19 36.62 12.26
C ALA A 386 -24.21 37.31 11.29
N GLY A 387 -23.13 37.89 11.84
CA GLY A 387 -22.12 38.57 11.03
C GLY A 387 -21.44 37.66 9.99
N PRO A 388 -20.81 38.22 8.94
CA PRO A 388 -20.23 37.46 7.83
C PRO A 388 -19.22 36.38 8.25
N LEU A 389 -18.44 36.66 9.29
CA LEU A 389 -17.45 35.73 9.84
C LEU A 389 -18.10 34.50 10.49
N THR A 390 -19.23 34.70 11.16
CA THR A 390 -20.01 33.63 11.81
C THR A 390 -20.71 32.76 10.76
N LEU A 391 -21.18 33.35 9.66
CA LEU A 391 -21.74 32.61 8.52
C LEU A 391 -20.69 31.72 7.86
N LEU A 392 -19.48 32.25 7.63
CA LEU A 392 -18.37 31.49 7.05
C LEU A 392 -17.94 30.32 7.95
N THR A 393 -17.78 30.56 9.25
CA THR A 393 -17.38 29.49 10.20
C THR A 393 -18.48 28.45 10.37
N SER A 394 -19.75 28.86 10.40
CA SER A 394 -20.90 27.95 10.44
C SER A 394 -20.96 27.07 9.18
N GLY A 395 -20.77 27.66 7.99
CA GLY A 395 -20.71 26.92 6.74
C GLY A 395 -19.59 25.88 6.72
N LEU A 396 -18.39 26.26 7.18
CA LEU A 396 -17.26 25.34 7.29
C LEU A 396 -17.55 24.19 8.28
N GLN A 397 -18.16 24.49 9.43
CA GLN A 397 -18.56 23.46 10.40
C GLN A 397 -19.58 22.48 9.81
N ILE A 398 -20.58 22.97 9.08
CA ILE A 398 -21.57 22.11 8.40
C ILE A 398 -20.87 21.17 7.42
N VAL A 399 -19.94 21.68 6.61
CA VAL A 399 -19.16 20.86 5.67
C VAL A 399 -18.36 19.78 6.41
N LEU A 400 -17.68 20.15 7.50
CA LEU A 400 -16.89 19.21 8.30
C LEU A 400 -17.73 18.14 9.00
N LEU A 401 -19.00 18.41 9.33
CA LEU A 401 -19.93 17.43 9.91
C LEU A 401 -20.52 16.50 8.84
N VAL A 402 -20.87 17.03 7.67
CA VAL A 402 -21.51 16.25 6.59
C VAL A 402 -20.50 15.35 5.87
N LEU A 403 -19.24 15.77 5.75
CA LEU A 403 -18.23 15.04 4.99
C LEU A 403 -17.98 13.60 5.51
N PRO A 404 -17.79 13.36 6.84
CA PRO A 404 -17.70 12.00 7.39
C PRO A 404 -18.93 11.13 7.08
N LEU A 405 -20.14 11.68 7.12
CA LEU A 405 -21.37 10.96 6.81
C LEU A 405 -21.42 10.51 5.34
N ILE A 406 -21.02 11.39 4.42
CA ILE A 406 -20.88 11.05 3.00
C ILE A 406 -19.85 9.92 2.85
N GLY A 407 -18.72 10.02 3.56
CA GLY A 407 -17.68 9.00 3.56
C GLY A 407 -18.19 7.62 4.00
N VAL A 408 -18.90 7.56 5.13
CA VAL A 408 -19.51 6.31 5.63
C VAL A 408 -20.53 5.77 4.64
N GLY A 409 -21.40 6.62 4.09
CA GLY A 409 -22.38 6.23 3.07
C GLY A 409 -21.72 5.62 1.83
N PHE A 410 -20.62 6.21 1.35
CA PHE A 410 -19.86 5.69 0.22
C PHE A 410 -19.22 4.32 0.53
N ILE A 411 -18.63 4.16 1.72
CA ILE A 411 -18.06 2.88 2.16
C ILE A 411 -19.14 1.79 2.18
N LEU A 412 -20.28 2.04 2.84
CA LEU A 412 -21.38 1.08 2.91
C LEU A 412 -21.93 0.73 1.53
N TYR A 413 -22.16 1.73 0.66
CA TYR A 413 -22.58 1.51 -0.72
C TYR A 413 -21.59 0.63 -1.49
N SER A 414 -20.29 0.92 -1.37
CA SER A 414 -19.26 0.17 -2.09
C SER A 414 -19.17 -1.29 -1.64
N MET A 415 -19.39 -1.56 -0.36
CA MET A 415 -19.45 -2.91 0.21
C MET A 415 -20.67 -3.67 -0.30
N VAL A 416 -21.86 -3.06 -0.24
CA VAL A 416 -23.10 -3.66 -0.78
C VAL A 416 -22.94 -3.95 -2.27
N ARG A 417 -22.42 -3.01 -3.05
CA ARG A 417 -22.13 -3.20 -4.48
C ARG A 417 -21.11 -4.31 -4.74
N GLY A 418 -20.16 -4.51 -3.83
CA GLY A 418 -19.20 -5.61 -3.86
C GLY A 418 -19.87 -6.96 -3.63
N LEU A 419 -20.69 -7.05 -2.57
CA LEU A 419 -21.48 -8.25 -2.22
C LEU A 419 -22.45 -8.63 -3.34
N VAL A 420 -23.18 -7.67 -3.90
CA VAL A 420 -24.09 -7.90 -5.03
C VAL A 420 -23.33 -8.45 -6.24
N ARG A 421 -22.20 -7.84 -6.61
CA ARG A 421 -21.36 -8.34 -7.72
C ARG A 421 -20.82 -9.75 -7.45
N TRP A 422 -20.46 -10.04 -6.21
CA TRP A 422 -20.03 -11.38 -5.81
C TRP A 422 -21.19 -12.38 -5.90
N ALA A 423 -22.37 -12.05 -5.38
CA ALA A 423 -23.56 -12.91 -5.44
C ALA A 423 -23.99 -13.17 -6.89
N VAL A 424 -24.03 -12.15 -7.75
CA VAL A 424 -24.34 -12.30 -9.17
C VAL A 424 -23.33 -13.21 -9.86
N ARG A 425 -22.03 -13.05 -9.58
CA ARG A 425 -20.99 -13.95 -10.13
C ARG A 425 -21.09 -15.37 -9.59
N TYR A 426 -21.55 -15.54 -8.36
CA TYR A 426 -21.76 -16.86 -7.76
C TYR A 426 -22.94 -17.59 -8.40
N VAL A 427 -24.04 -16.88 -8.64
CA VAL A 427 -25.23 -17.41 -9.35
C VAL A 427 -24.92 -17.70 -10.82
N ASN A 428 -24.14 -16.85 -11.48
CA ASN A 428 -23.78 -16.99 -12.89
C ASN A 428 -22.52 -17.84 -13.14
N ALA A 429 -21.89 -18.39 -12.09
CA ALA A 429 -20.75 -19.28 -12.27
C ALA A 429 -21.23 -20.57 -12.92
N PRO A 430 -20.67 -21.00 -14.07
CA PRO A 430 -21.08 -22.25 -14.69
C PRO A 430 -20.86 -23.38 -13.69
N VAL A 431 -21.94 -24.11 -13.39
CA VAL A 431 -21.87 -25.37 -12.65
C VAL A 431 -20.88 -26.24 -13.42
N ALA A 432 -19.71 -26.49 -12.83
CA ALA A 432 -18.76 -27.44 -13.39
C ALA A 432 -19.54 -28.75 -13.54
N LYS A 433 -19.84 -29.14 -14.78
CA LYS A 433 -20.41 -30.45 -15.09
C LYS A 433 -19.55 -31.48 -14.39
N ALA A 434 -20.13 -32.19 -13.44
CA ALA A 434 -19.59 -33.43 -12.96
C ALA A 434 -19.34 -34.29 -14.21
N ALA A 435 -18.07 -34.53 -14.52
CA ALA A 435 -17.70 -35.52 -15.52
C ALA A 435 -18.25 -36.85 -15.00
N SER A 436 -19.29 -37.32 -15.69
CA SER A 436 -19.86 -38.65 -15.57
C SER A 436 -18.74 -39.67 -15.75
N SER A 437 -18.42 -40.39 -14.69
CA SER A 437 -17.75 -41.68 -14.77
C SER A 437 -18.73 -42.71 -15.32
N THR A 438 -18.59 -43.03 -16.59
CA THR A 438 -18.82 -44.37 -17.14
C THR A 438 -17.53 -44.83 -17.75
#